data_AF-A0A087TIX1-F1
#
_entry.id   AF-A0A087TIX1-F1
#
_cell.length_a   1.000
_cell.length_b   1.000
_cell.length_c   1.000
_cell.angle_alpha   90.00
_cell.angle_beta   90.00
_cell.angle_gamma   90.00
#
_symmetry.space_group_name_H-M   'P 1'
#
loop_
_entity.id
_entity.type
_entity.pdbx_description
1 polymer ?
#
loop_
_entity_poly.entity_id
_entity_poly.type
_entity_poly.pdbx_seq_one_letter_code
_entity_poly.pdbx_strand_id
1 'polypeptide(L)'
;MLKTDGSVPQISLFKQRRIKGWWPFFIKKDNDEMELTGKVEAELHLLSKEEAEKNPAGLGRNEPDPLDKPHRPDSTFIWFLNPLKSIRYIIWHNYKWVILKTILFAALVLILLLFVYSFPGYTMKRILGA
;
A
#
# COMPACT_ATOMS: atom_id res chain seq x y z
N MET A 1 -23.28 9.31 26.92
CA MET A 1 -23.38 10.69 26.40
C MET A 1 -22.22 11.51 26.95
N LEU A 2 -21.67 12.44 26.16
CA LEU A 2 -20.63 13.36 26.65
C LEU A 2 -21.23 14.23 27.76
N LYS A 3 -20.52 14.34 28.89
CA LYS A 3 -20.97 15.14 30.03
C LYS A 3 -20.78 16.64 29.73
N THR A 4 -21.77 17.46 30.04
CA THR A 4 -21.75 18.92 29.80
C THR A 4 -21.00 19.68 30.92
N ASP A 5 -20.29 18.96 31.79
CA ASP A 5 -19.64 19.48 33.00
C ASP A 5 -18.36 20.30 32.72
N GLY A 6 -18.16 20.78 31.48
CA GLY A 6 -16.95 21.51 31.06
C GLY A 6 -15.68 20.66 30.93
N SER A 7 -15.75 19.36 31.26
CA SER A 7 -14.65 18.40 31.08
C SER A 7 -14.31 18.11 29.62
N VAL A 8 -15.27 18.34 28.71
CA VAL A 8 -15.11 18.14 27.27
C VAL A 8 -14.85 19.50 26.63
N PRO A 9 -13.82 19.65 25.78
CA PRO A 9 -13.57 20.89 25.07
C PRO A 9 -14.76 21.25 24.18
N GLN A 10 -15.32 22.44 24.38
CA GLN A 10 -16.43 22.97 23.60
C GLN A 10 -15.94 24.11 22.71
N ILE A 11 -16.51 24.19 21.51
CA ILE A 11 -16.20 25.24 20.54
C ILE A 11 -17.49 25.97 20.13
N SER A 12 -17.39 27.28 19.93
CA SER A 12 -18.51 28.08 19.43
C SER A 12 -18.48 28.13 17.91
N LEU A 13 -19.52 27.62 17.25
CA LEU A 13 -19.66 27.68 15.79
C LEU A 13 -19.77 29.10 15.23
N PHE A 14 -20.13 30.07 16.08
CA PHE A 14 -20.15 31.49 15.70
C PHE A 14 -18.75 32.11 15.65
N LYS A 15 -17.81 31.58 16.43
CA LYS A 15 -16.39 31.97 16.36
C LYS A 15 -15.67 31.21 15.25
N GLN A 16 -16.01 29.94 15.05
CA GLN A 16 -15.42 29.08 14.03
C GLN A 16 -16.51 28.48 13.15
N ARG A 17 -16.71 29.08 11.97
CA ARG A 17 -17.78 28.70 11.02
C ARG A 17 -17.63 27.31 10.41
N ARG A 18 -16.41 26.78 10.31
CA ARG A 18 -16.12 25.48 9.69
C ARG A 18 -15.35 24.60 10.67
N ILE A 19 -15.88 23.42 10.95
CA ILE A 19 -15.28 22.45 11.87
C ILE A 19 -15.27 21.06 11.23
N LYS A 20 -14.14 20.36 11.32
CA LYS A 20 -13.99 18.98 10.86
C LYS A 20 -13.64 18.11 12.07
N GLY A 21 -14.29 16.96 12.21
CA GLY A 21 -14.07 16.10 13.35
C GLY A 21 -14.62 14.70 13.20
N TRP A 22 -14.18 13.81 14.08
CA TRP A 22 -14.61 12.41 14.13
C TRP A 22 -15.77 12.25 15.10
N TRP A 23 -16.92 11.86 14.57
CA TRP A 23 -18.12 11.59 15.36
C TRP A 23 -18.26 10.10 15.66
N PRO A 24 -18.32 9.71 16.94
CA PRO A 24 -18.50 8.32 17.34
C PRO A 24 -19.94 7.85 17.12
N PHE A 25 -20.09 6.64 16.59
CA PHE A 25 -21.36 5.92 16.47
C PHE A 25 -21.42 4.83 17.51
N PHE A 26 -22.45 4.89 18.35
CA PHE A 26 -22.70 3.92 19.41
C PHE A 26 -23.93 3.07 19.07
N ILE A 27 -23.83 1.77 19.31
CA ILE A 27 -24.97 0.86 19.26
C ILE A 27 -25.31 0.47 20.69
N LYS A 28 -26.61 0.48 21.00
CA LYS A 28 -27.13 -0.01 22.28
C LYS A 28 -27.32 -1.52 22.17
N LYS A 29 -26.58 -2.30 22.98
CA LYS A 29 -26.80 -3.75 23.11
C LYS A 29 -27.98 -4.03 24.05
N ASP A 30 -28.47 -5.27 24.02
CA ASP A 30 -29.60 -5.73 24.85
C ASP A 30 -29.36 -5.57 26.36
N ASN A 31 -28.10 -5.50 26.80
CA ASN A 31 -27.70 -5.27 28.19
C ASN A 31 -27.64 -3.78 28.60
N ASP A 32 -28.24 -2.87 27.83
CA ASP A 32 -28.13 -1.41 28.01
C ASP A 32 -26.71 -0.82 27.90
N GLU A 33 -25.69 -1.64 27.62
CA GLU A 33 -24.33 -1.20 27.37
C GLU A 33 -24.21 -0.58 25.96
N MET A 34 -23.60 0.62 25.89
CA MET A 34 -23.29 1.30 24.63
C MET A 34 -21.90 0.89 24.15
N GLU A 35 -21.84 0.22 23.00
CA GLU A 35 -20.57 -0.12 22.35
C GLU A 35 -20.27 0.86 21.22
N LEU A 36 -19.02 1.34 21.15
CA LEU A 36 -18.53 2.16 20.06
C LEU A 36 -18.28 1.29 18.83
N THR A 37 -19.13 1.38 17.82
CA THR A 37 -19.04 0.54 16.61
C THR A 37 -18.20 1.18 15.51
N GLY A 38 -18.13 2.51 15.49
CA GLY A 38 -17.38 3.21 14.46
C GLY A 38 -17.25 4.70 14.72
N LYS A 39 -16.52 5.36 13.83
CA LYS A 39 -16.37 6.81 13.80
C LYS A 39 -16.52 7.28 12.37
N VAL A 40 -17.26 8.36 12.15
CA VAL A 40 -17.37 9.01 10.84
C VAL A 40 -16.70 10.36 10.94
N GLU A 41 -15.86 10.68 9.95
CA GLU A 41 -15.37 12.04 9.79
C GLU A 41 -16.49 12.88 9.19
N ALA A 42 -16.93 13.90 9.91
CA ALA A 42 -17.92 14.85 9.42
C ALA A 42 -17.36 16.26 9.47
N GLU A 43 -17.80 17.08 8.53
CA GLU A 43 -17.49 18.49 8.47
C GLU A 43 -18.78 19.31 8.58
N LEU A 44 -18.81 20.27 9.50
CA LEU A 44 -19.96 21.13 9.74
C LEU A 44 -19.58 22.56 9.35
N HIS A 45 -20.44 23.17 8.53
CA HIS A 45 -20.27 24.54 8.03
C HIS A 45 -21.49 25.36 8.41
N LEU A 46 -21.26 26.48 9.11
CA LEU A 46 -22.30 27.45 9.46
C LEU A 46 -22.36 28.53 8.38
N LEU A 47 -23.42 28.47 7.58
CA LEU A 47 -23.71 29.43 6.51
C LEU A 47 -24.60 30.57 7.00
N SER A 48 -24.45 31.74 6.38
CA SER A 48 -25.41 32.83 6.51
C SER A 48 -26.68 32.55 5.68
N LYS A 49 -27.76 33.28 5.98
CA LYS A 49 -29.03 33.14 5.27
C LYS A 49 -28.87 33.33 3.75
N GLU A 50 -28.12 34.35 3.34
CA GLU A 50 -27.89 34.67 1.92
C GLU A 50 -27.10 33.56 1.19
N GLU A 51 -26.13 32.93 1.86
CA GLU A 51 -25.35 31.81 1.30
C GLU A 51 -26.19 30.53 1.18
N ALA A 52 -27.01 30.25 2.20
CA ALA A 52 -27.90 29.09 2.20
C ALA A 52 -29.01 29.19 1.13
N GLU A 53 -29.50 30.40 0.84
CA GLU A 53 -30.46 30.63 -0.25
C GLU A 53 -29.84 30.44 -1.63
N LYS A 54 -28.55 30.78 -1.81
CA LYS A 54 -27.82 30.57 -3.06
C LYS A 54 -27.54 29.08 -3.33
N ASN A 55 -27.21 28.31 -2.29
CA ASN A 55 -26.96 26.87 -2.40
C ASN A 55 -27.82 26.06 -1.42
N PRO A 56 -29.10 25.84 -1.75
CA PRO A 56 -30.03 25.14 -0.86
C PRO A 56 -29.71 23.64 -0.76
N ALA A 57 -29.43 23.17 0.44
CA ALA A 57 -29.24 21.75 0.72
C ALA A 57 -30.55 20.95 0.56
N GLY A 58 -30.46 19.70 0.11
CA GLY A 58 -31.60 18.76 0.08
C GLY A 58 -32.55 18.89 -1.11
N LEU A 59 -32.37 19.88 -1.99
CA LEU A 59 -33.17 20.01 -3.22
C LEU A 59 -32.67 19.13 -4.38
N GLY A 60 -31.52 18.45 -4.24
CA GLY A 60 -31.00 17.50 -5.22
C GLY A 60 -30.66 18.11 -6.59
N ARG A 61 -30.51 19.44 -6.68
CA ARG A 61 -30.29 20.15 -7.95
C ARG A 61 -28.82 20.20 -8.38
N ASN A 62 -27.90 20.13 -7.42
CA ASN A 62 -26.46 20.14 -7.63
C ASN A 62 -25.88 18.80 -7.19
N GLU A 63 -24.77 18.42 -7.79
CA GLU A 63 -23.97 17.30 -7.32
C GLU A 63 -23.58 17.52 -5.84
N PRO A 64 -23.47 16.45 -5.04
CA PRO A 64 -22.99 16.58 -3.67
C PRO A 64 -21.57 17.16 -3.67
N ASP A 65 -21.23 17.91 -2.63
CA ASP A 65 -19.88 18.48 -2.49
C ASP A 65 -18.83 17.35 -2.60
N PRO A 66 -17.89 17.45 -3.56
CA PRO A 66 -16.94 16.39 -3.81
C PRO A 66 -16.05 16.21 -2.59
N LEU A 67 -16.01 14.99 -2.07
CA LEU A 67 -15.02 14.60 -1.07
C LEU A 67 -13.62 14.72 -1.65
N ASP A 68 -12.64 14.94 -0.77
CA ASP A 68 -11.24 14.86 -1.14
C ASP A 68 -10.95 13.52 -1.81
N LYS A 69 -10.21 13.57 -2.92
CA LYS A 69 -9.87 12.35 -3.65
C LYS A 69 -9.11 11.41 -2.70
N PRO A 70 -9.49 10.12 -2.64
CA PRO A 70 -8.75 9.18 -1.81
C PRO A 70 -7.30 9.15 -2.28
N HIS A 71 -6.37 8.96 -1.34
CA HIS A 71 -4.97 8.66 -1.65
C HIS A 71 -4.88 7.29 -2.34
N ARG A 72 -5.15 7.26 -3.65
CA ARG A 72 -4.94 6.09 -4.49
C ARG A 72 -3.45 6.02 -4.79
N PRO A 73 -2.75 4.92 -4.45
CA PRO A 73 -1.42 4.71 -4.98
C PRO A 73 -1.52 4.61 -6.51
N ASP A 74 -0.64 5.28 -7.24
CA ASP A 74 -0.59 5.29 -8.73
C ASP A 74 -0.38 3.91 -9.38
N SER A 75 -0.33 2.84 -8.57
CA SER A 75 -0.03 1.45 -8.92
C SER A 75 -1.18 0.71 -9.62
N THR A 76 -2.11 1.39 -10.29
CA THR A 76 -3.23 0.73 -10.99
C THR A 76 -2.77 -0.19 -12.14
N PHE A 77 -1.50 -0.10 -12.57
CA PHE A 77 -0.90 -0.90 -13.66
C PHE A 77 0.12 -1.98 -13.23
N ILE A 78 0.25 -2.29 -11.93
CA ILE A 78 1.25 -3.29 -11.45
C ILE A 78 0.66 -4.71 -11.37
N TRP A 79 -0.57 -4.97 -11.82
CA TRP A 79 -1.15 -6.31 -11.73
C TRP A 79 -0.31 -7.39 -12.46
N PHE A 80 0.35 -7.05 -13.57
CA PHE A 80 1.26 -7.99 -14.26
C PHE A 80 2.67 -8.07 -13.64
N LEU A 81 3.17 -6.98 -13.06
CA LEU A 81 4.52 -6.93 -12.47
C LEU A 81 4.57 -7.48 -11.04
N ASN A 82 3.44 -7.46 -10.31
CA ASN A 82 3.34 -8.02 -8.96
C ASN A 82 3.63 -9.53 -8.92
N PRO A 83 3.03 -10.35 -9.80
CA PRO A 83 3.34 -11.77 -9.91
C PRO A 83 4.84 -12.02 -10.14
N LEU A 84 5.48 -11.24 -11.01
CA LEU A 84 6.92 -11.37 -11.28
C LEU A 84 7.78 -11.01 -10.06
N LYS A 85 7.40 -9.96 -9.31
CA LYS A 85 8.09 -9.60 -8.06
C LYS A 85 7.95 -10.72 -7.02
N SER A 86 6.77 -11.31 -6.88
CA SER A 86 6.53 -12.42 -5.96
C SER A 86 7.28 -13.69 -6.37
N ILE A 87 7.26 -14.05 -7.66
CA ILE A 87 8.00 -15.19 -8.20
C ILE A 87 9.50 -15.00 -7.97
N ARG A 88 10.05 -13.83 -8.29
CA ARG A 88 11.46 -13.50 -8.02
C ARG A 88 11.80 -13.65 -6.54
N TYR A 89 10.94 -13.17 -5.65
CA TYR A 89 11.13 -13.29 -4.20
C TYR A 89 11.12 -14.76 -3.74
N ILE A 90 10.14 -15.55 -4.19
CA ILE A 90 10.00 -16.98 -3.85
C ILE A 90 11.20 -17.78 -4.37
N ILE A 91 11.64 -17.53 -5.59
CA ILE A 91 12.81 -18.20 -6.19
C ILE A 91 14.07 -17.85 -5.40
N TRP A 92 14.29 -16.57 -5.09
CA TRP A 92 15.48 -16.15 -4.35
C TRP A 92 15.48 -16.65 -2.90
N HIS A 93 14.33 -16.72 -2.25
CA HIS A 93 14.23 -17.22 -0.88
C HIS A 93 14.55 -18.71 -0.78
N ASN A 94 13.99 -19.53 -1.69
CA ASN A 94 14.09 -20.99 -1.60
C ASN A 94 15.30 -21.55 -2.35
N TYR A 95 15.66 -20.99 -3.51
CA TYR A 95 16.63 -21.61 -4.43
C TYR A 95 17.98 -20.90 -4.52
N LYS A 96 18.28 -19.88 -3.68
CA LYS A 96 19.58 -19.15 -3.75
C LYS A 96 20.80 -20.07 -3.77
N TRP A 97 20.81 -21.09 -2.93
CA TRP A 97 21.93 -22.03 -2.82
C TRP A 97 22.02 -23.00 -3.99
N VAL A 98 20.87 -23.41 -4.52
CA VAL A 98 20.80 -24.29 -5.70
C VAL A 98 21.32 -23.53 -6.92
N ILE A 99 20.85 -22.31 -7.14
CA ILE A 99 21.29 -21.44 -8.24
C ILE A 99 22.81 -21.20 -8.17
N LEU A 100 23.33 -20.87 -6.98
CA LEU A 100 24.77 -20.64 -6.80
C LEU A 100 25.62 -21.88 -7.12
N LYS A 101 25.22 -23.07 -6.64
CA LYS A 101 25.91 -24.33 -6.91
C LYS A 101 25.88 -24.67 -8.41
N THR A 102 24.75 -24.48 -9.07
CA THR A 102 24.61 -24.73 -10.51
C THR A 102 25.49 -23.79 -11.33
N ILE A 103 25.55 -22.50 -10.99
CA ILE A 103 26.44 -21.54 -11.66
C ILE A 103 27.91 -21.94 -11.48
N LEU A 104 28.31 -22.30 -10.26
CA LEU A 104 29.69 -22.73 -9.99
C LEU A 104 30.05 -24.01 -10.77
N PHE A 105 29.16 -24.98 -10.80
CA PHE A 105 29.36 -26.23 -11.55
C PHE A 105 29.46 -25.97 -13.06
N ALA A 106 28.57 -25.14 -13.60
CA ALA A 106 28.61 -24.76 -15.02
C ALA A 106 29.91 -24.03 -15.38
N ALA A 107 30.39 -23.14 -14.52
CA ALA A 107 31.68 -22.48 -14.70
C ALA A 107 32.85 -23.47 -14.69
N LEU A 108 32.84 -24.46 -13.79
CA LEU A 108 33.88 -25.49 -13.71
C LEU A 108 33.90 -26.36 -14.99
N VAL A 109 32.73 -26.77 -15.48
CA VAL A 109 32.60 -27.52 -16.74
C VAL A 109 33.11 -26.68 -17.92
N LEU A 110 32.75 -25.39 -17.97
CA LEU A 110 33.24 -24.48 -19.01
C LEU A 110 34.77 -24.37 -19.00
N ILE A 111 35.38 -24.25 -17.81
CA ILE A 111 36.84 -24.23 -17.65
C ILE A 111 37.46 -25.53 -18.19
N LEU A 112 36.90 -26.70 -17.85
CA LEU A 112 37.41 -27.98 -18.35
C LEU A 112 37.32 -28.09 -19.88
N LEU A 113 36.22 -27.65 -20.48
CA LEU A 113 36.05 -27.64 -21.94
C LEU A 113 37.08 -26.72 -22.61
N LEU A 114 37.27 -25.51 -22.07
CA LEU A 114 38.27 -24.57 -22.57
C LEU A 114 39.70 -25.10 -22.38
N PHE A 115 39.96 -25.79 -21.27
CA PHE A 115 41.24 -26.42 -21.01
C PHE A 115 41.55 -27.48 -22.08
N VAL A 116 40.63 -28.41 -22.33
CA VAL A 116 40.73 -29.43 -23.40
C VAL A 116 40.94 -28.78 -24.76
N TYR A 117 40.17 -27.74 -25.09
CA TYR A 117 40.30 -27.00 -26.34
C TYR A 117 41.65 -26.30 -26.49
N SER A 118 42.18 -25.75 -25.39
CA SER A 118 43.42 -24.96 -25.39
C SER A 118 44.68 -25.81 -25.25
N PHE A 119 44.58 -27.13 -25.09
CA PHE A 119 45.78 -27.99 -25.06
C PHE A 119 46.53 -27.87 -26.39
N PRO A 120 47.78 -27.36 -26.39
CA PRO A 120 48.59 -27.39 -27.59
C PRO A 120 48.85 -28.83 -27.99
N GLY A 121 48.59 -29.21 -29.25
CA GLY A 121 48.91 -30.55 -29.74
C GLY A 121 50.39 -30.94 -29.56
N TYR A 122 51.27 -29.97 -29.30
CA TYR A 122 52.69 -30.16 -29.01
C TYR A 122 52.98 -30.73 -27.61
N THR A 123 52.18 -30.39 -26.60
CA THR A 123 52.33 -30.95 -25.23
C THR A 123 51.96 -32.42 -25.20
N MET A 124 50.97 -32.83 -26.01
CA MET A 124 50.59 -34.24 -26.17
C MET A 124 51.71 -35.05 -26.85
N LYS A 125 52.39 -34.48 -27.87
CA LYS A 125 53.56 -35.11 -28.52
C LYS A 125 54.70 -35.36 -27.52
N ARG A 126 55.01 -34.35 -26.69
CA ARG A 126 56.08 -34.45 -25.68
C ARG A 126 55.77 -35.44 -24.54
N ILE A 127 54.49 -35.65 -24.19
CA ILE A 127 54.07 -36.63 -23.16
C ILE A 127 53.95 -38.05 -23.74
N LEU A 128 53.60 -38.19 -25.03
CA LEU A 128 53.53 -39.48 -25.74
C LEU A 128 54.89 -40.00 -26.22
N GLY A 129 55.99 -39.31 -25.92
CA GLY A 129 57.34 -39.76 -26.23
C GLY A 129 57.68 -39.74 -27.73
N ALA A 130 57.12 -38.78 -28.48
CA ALA A 130 57.49 -38.49 -29.88
C ALA A 130 58.09 -37.10 -30.01
#